data_AF-A0AAW9DGD8-F1
#
_entry.id   AF-A0AAW9DGD8-F1
#
_cell.length_a   1.000
_cell.length_b   1.000
_cell.length_c   1.000
_cell.angle_alpha   90.00
_cell.angle_beta   90.00
_cell.angle_gamma   90.00
#
_symmetry.space_group_name_H-M   'P 1'
#
loop_
_entity.id
_entity.type
_entity.pdbx_description
1 polymer ?
#
loop_
_entity_poly.entity_id
_entity_poly.type
_entity_poly.pdbx_seq_one_letter_code
_entity_poly.pdbx_strand_id
1 'polypeptide(L)' 'MASMRFKLNRAGVRELMKSPEMQAVLTDKANGIRNRAGAGYESDIFVGKTRANAMVYADSIKAKRDNKKHNTLLKAVKS' A
#
# COMPACT_ATOMS: atom_id res chain seq x y z
N MET A 1 -38.02 -18.22 -9.91
CA MET A 1 -36.85 -17.43 -10.30
C MET A 1 -35.69 -18.37 -10.55
N ALA A 2 -35.09 -18.38 -11.74
CA ALA A 2 -33.91 -19.20 -12.01
C ALA A 2 -32.73 -18.70 -11.16
N SER A 3 -31.99 -19.60 -10.51
CA SER A 3 -30.83 -19.22 -9.71
C SER A 3 -29.67 -18.83 -10.63
N MET A 4 -29.38 -17.53 -10.70
CA MET A 4 -28.27 -17.03 -11.51
C MET A 4 -26.95 -17.34 -10.79
N ARG A 5 -26.10 -18.17 -11.39
CA ARG A 5 -24.77 -18.51 -10.85
C ARG A 5 -23.74 -17.52 -11.40
N PHE A 6 -23.32 -16.56 -10.59
CA PHE A 6 -22.20 -15.68 -10.92
C PHE A 6 -20.86 -16.37 -10.64
N LYS A 7 -19.95 -16.37 -11.62
CA LYS A 7 -18.57 -16.84 -11.46
C LYS A 7 -17.60 -15.71 -11.79
N LEU A 8 -16.80 -15.32 -10.81
CA LEU A 8 -15.82 -14.25 -10.95
C LEU A 8 -14.69 -14.64 -11.93
N ASN A 9 -14.37 -13.74 -12.87
CA ASN A 9 -13.20 -13.86 -13.73
C ASN A 9 -11.93 -13.59 -12.92
N ARG A 10 -11.30 -14.65 -12.40
CA ARG A 10 -10.10 -14.51 -11.55
C ARG A 10 -8.89 -13.98 -12.31
N ALA A 11 -8.80 -14.20 -13.63
CA ALA A 11 -7.71 -13.67 -14.45
C ALA A 11 -7.85 -12.15 -14.58
N GLY A 12 -9.02 -11.67 -14.99
CA GLY A 12 -9.32 -10.24 -15.10
C GLY A 12 -9.17 -9.50 -13.77
N VAL A 13 -9.56 -10.12 -12.65
CA VAL A 13 -9.33 -9.52 -11.32
C VAL A 13 -7.84 -9.37 -11.02
N ARG A 14 -6.99 -10.35 -11.37
CA ARG A 14 -5.54 -10.22 -11.16
C ARG A 14 -4.91 -9.15 -12.05
N GLU A 15 -5.41 -8.99 -13.28
CA GLU A 15 -4.99 -7.90 -14.17
C GLU A 15 -5.35 -6.55 -13.56
N LEU A 16 -6.61 -6.38 -13.14
CA LEU A 16 -7.07 -5.18 -12.44
C LEU A 16 -6.23 -4.89 -11.19
N MET A 17 -5.92 -5.90 -10.36
CA MET A 17 -5.13 -5.73 -9.14
C MET A 17 -3.65 -5.38 -9.39
N LYS A 18 -3.15 -5.53 -10.62
CA LYS A 18 -1.80 -5.13 -11.03
C LYS A 18 -1.79 -3.86 -11.90
N SER A 19 -2.96 -3.39 -12.28
CA SER A 19 -3.13 -2.29 -13.23
C SER A 19 -2.41 -1.00 -12.76
N PRO A 20 -1.99 -0.13 -13.70
CA PRO A 20 -1.43 1.17 -13.37
C PRO A 20 -2.36 2.00 -12.47
N GLU A 21 -3.67 1.91 -12.67
CA GLU A 21 -4.68 2.59 -11.87
C GLU A 21 -4.66 2.09 -10.42
N MET A 22 -4.55 0.78 -10.20
CA MET A 22 -4.40 0.22 -8.86
C MET A 22 -3.08 0.67 -8.21
N GLN A 23 -1.99 0.73 -8.98
CA GLN A 23 -0.71 1.22 -8.50
C GLN A 23 -0.78 2.71 -8.10
N ALA A 24 -1.49 3.54 -8.86
CA ALA A 24 -1.72 4.94 -8.52
C ALA A 24 -2.48 5.08 -7.19
N VAL A 25 -3.58 4.33 -7.02
CA VAL A 25 -4.34 4.32 -5.75
C VAL A 25 -3.46 3.92 -4.57
N LEU A 26 -2.64 2.87 -4.74
CA LEU A 26 -1.71 2.42 -3.70
C LEU A 26 -0.63 3.47 -3.40
N THR A 27 -0.12 4.15 -4.42
CA THR A 27 0.87 5.22 -4.30
C THR A 27 0.30 6.39 -3.51
N ASP A 28 -0.93 6.83 -3.80
CA ASP A 28 -1.58 7.92 -3.08
C ASP A 28 -1.75 7.59 -1.59
N LYS A 29 -2.17 6.36 -1.29
CA LYS A 29 -2.30 5.88 0.10
C LYS A 29 -0.94 5.84 0.81
N ALA A 30 0.08 5.31 0.14
CA ALA A 30 1.44 5.23 0.70
C ALA A 30 2.06 6.61 0.93
N ASN A 31 1.93 7.51 -0.03
CA ASN A 31 2.35 8.91 0.09
C ASN A 31 1.65 9.61 1.25
N GLY A 32 0.34 9.37 1.44
CA GLY A 32 -0.41 9.90 2.58
C GLY A 32 0.17 9.45 3.92
N ILE A 33 0.50 8.16 4.06
CA ILE A 33 1.12 7.60 5.27
C ILE A 33 2.54 8.16 5.47
N ARG A 34 3.36 8.18 4.41
CA ARG A 34 4.73 8.72 4.44
C ARG A 34 4.73 10.17 4.89
N ASN A 35 3.85 11.01 4.32
CA ASN A 35 3.75 12.42 4.67
C ASN A 35 3.34 12.63 6.14
N ARG A 36 2.48 11.77 6.69
CA ARG A 36 2.15 11.77 8.13
C ARG A 36 3.29 11.31 9.02
N ALA A 37 4.10 10.35 8.56
CA ALA A 37 5.26 9.86 9.29
C ALA A 37 6.40 10.89 9.35
N GLY A 38 6.54 11.71 8.30
CA GLY A 38 7.45 12.84 8.25
C GLY A 38 8.81 12.53 7.61
N ALA A 39 9.79 13.39 7.88
CA ALA A 39 11.08 13.35 7.20
C ALA A 39 11.88 12.06 7.47
N GLY A 40 12.49 11.51 6.41
CA GLY A 40 13.33 10.31 6.48
C GLY A 40 12.57 8.99 6.43
N TYR A 41 11.25 9.04 6.20
CA TYR A 41 10.43 7.90 5.79
C TYR A 41 10.21 7.94 4.28
N GLU A 42 10.21 6.77 3.66
CA GLU A 42 10.03 6.61 2.22
C GLU A 42 8.93 5.60 1.91
N SER A 43 8.53 5.56 0.65
CA SER A 43 7.52 4.62 0.14
C SER A 43 7.90 4.08 -1.23
N ASP A 44 7.56 2.81 -1.47
CA ASP A 44 7.83 2.11 -2.73
C ASP A 44 6.62 1.26 -3.17
N ILE A 45 6.56 0.97 -4.47
CA ILE A 45 5.52 0.15 -5.11
C ILE A 45 6.16 -1.08 -5.74
N PHE A 46 5.59 -2.25 -5.44
CA PHE A 46 6.02 -3.51 -6.02
C PHE A 46 4.85 -4.27 -6.64
N VAL A 47 4.99 -4.67 -7.91
CA VAL A 47 4.01 -5.51 -8.61
C VAL A 47 4.41 -6.98 -8.48
N GLY A 48 3.71 -7.69 -7.60
CA GLY A 48 3.89 -9.12 -7.42
C GLY A 48 3.10 -9.96 -8.43
N LYS A 49 3.16 -11.28 -8.26
CA LYS A 49 2.53 -12.26 -9.17
C LYS A 49 1.03 -12.06 -9.38
N THR A 50 0.31 -11.58 -8.37
CA THR A 50 -1.17 -11.48 -8.40
C THR A 50 -1.74 -10.10 -8.13
N ARG A 51 -0.93 -9.15 -7.65
CA ARG A 51 -1.35 -7.82 -7.22
C ARG A 51 -0.16 -6.89 -7.08
N ALA A 52 -0.42 -5.59 -7.14
CA ALA A 52 0.50 -4.57 -6.66
C ALA A 52 0.40 -4.40 -5.13
N ASN A 53 1.51 -4.06 -4.49
CA ASN A 53 1.62 -3.71 -3.07
C ASN A 53 2.37 -2.39 -2.94
N ALA A 54 2.01 -1.60 -1.93
CA ALA A 54 2.81 -0.46 -1.50
C ALA A 54 3.44 -0.72 -0.14
N MET A 55 4.66 -0.22 0.06
CA MET A 55 5.39 -0.27 1.32
C MET A 55 5.73 1.15 1.76
N VAL A 56 5.64 1.40 3.05
CA VAL A 56 6.14 2.63 3.69
C VAL A 56 7.10 2.23 4.79
N TYR A 57 8.30 2.80 4.80
CA TYR A 57 9.38 2.37 5.68
C TYR A 57 10.24 3.53 6.17
N ALA A 58 10.92 3.31 7.29
CA ALA A 58 11.90 4.24 7.82
C ALA A 58 13.24 4.02 7.11
N ASP A 59 13.66 4.95 6.27
CA ASP A 59 14.89 4.85 5.50
C ASP A 59 16.10 5.32 6.33
N SER A 60 16.01 6.55 6.84
CA SER A 60 17.07 7.17 7.61
C SER A 60 17.24 6.56 9.02
N ILE A 61 18.47 6.63 9.56
CA ILE A 61 18.77 6.21 10.95
C ILE A 61 17.89 6.98 11.96
N LYS A 62 17.65 8.27 11.70
CA LYS A 62 16.78 9.12 12.54
C LYS A 62 15.33 8.60 12.52
N ALA A 63 14.77 8.32 11.35
CA ALA A 63 13.42 7.77 11.21
C ALA A 63 13.30 6.39 11.86
N LYS A 64 14.32 5.52 11.76
CA LYS A 64 14.32 4.21 12.42
C LYS A 64 14.25 4.34 13.94
N ARG A 65 15.01 5.28 14.53
CA ARG A 65 14.96 5.57 15.98
C ARG A 65 13.61 6.17 16.39
N ASP A 66 13.11 7.13 15.60
CA ASP A 66 11.81 7.75 15.81
C ASP A 66 10.69 6.72 15.81
N ASN A 67 10.60 5.90 14.76
CA ASN A 67 9.59 4.85 14.63
C ASN A 67 9.62 3.89 15.83
N LYS A 68 10.82 3.47 16.26
CA LYS A 68 11.01 2.56 17.40
C LYS A 68 10.53 3.18 18.72
N LYS A 69 10.76 4.48 18.93
CA LYS A 69 10.42 5.17 20.18
C LYS A 69 8.95 5.61 20.23
N HIS A 70 8.38 5.98 19.09
CA HIS A 70 7.09 6.66 19.01
C HIS A 70 6.00 5.87 18.29
N ASN A 71 6.32 4.70 17.73
CA ASN A 71 5.42 3.89 16.92
C ASN A 71 4.81 4.68 15.75
N THR A 72 5.64 5.52 15.12
CA THR A 72 5.23 6.52 14.14
C THR A 72 4.46 5.90 12.97
N LEU A 73 4.96 4.82 12.35
CA LEU A 73 4.25 4.17 11.24
C LEU A 73 2.92 3.54 11.69
N LEU A 74 2.87 2.93 12.87
CA LEU A 74 1.63 2.34 13.40
C LEU A 74 0.54 3.40 13.62
N LYS A 75 0.94 4.60 14.05
CA LYS A 75 0.03 5.74 14.22
C LYS A 75 -0.36 6.35 12.88
N ALA A 76 0.59 6.47 11.96
CA ALA A 76 0.36 7.01 10.62
C ALA A 76 -0.59 6.14 9.78
N VAL A 77 -0.67 4.83 10.02
CA VAL A 77 -1.59 3.92 9.31
C VAL A 77 -3.03 4.00 9.83
N LYS A 78 -3.26 4.37 11.09
CA LYS A 78 -4.60 4.39 11.72
C LYS A 78 -5.48 5.58 11.31
N SER A 79 -4.96 6.51 10.50
CA SER A 79 -5.59 7.79 10.17
C SER A 79 -6.38 7.75 8.87
#